data_AF-A0A520JB47-F1
#
_entry.id   AF-A0A520JB47-F1
#
_cell.length_a   1.000
_cell.length_b   1.000
_cell.length_c   1.000
_cell.angle_alpha   90.00
_cell.angle_beta   90.00
_cell.angle_gamma   90.00
#
_symmetry.space_group_name_H-M   'P 1'
#
loop_
_entity.id
_entity.type
_entity.pdbx_description
1 polymer ?
#
loop_
_entity_poly.entity_id
_entity_poly.type
_entity_poly.pdbx_seq_one_letter_code
_entity_poly.pdbx_strand_id
1 'polypeptide(L)' 'EGTPALSFRSAWAVLSAAGIYGAIGRTVAERGEHAWDHRVTTSAWQKLGFIATAAREAAARERLYPRMPRDPDLWTRPKP' A
#
# COMPACT_ATOMS: atom_id res chain seq x y z
N GLU A 1 -1.48 -13.83 4.01
CA GLU A 1 -2.70 -13.01 4.10
C GLU A 1 -2.38 -11.52 4.02
N GLY A 2 -3.17 -10.75 3.26
CA GLY A 2 -3.02 -9.30 3.09
C GLY A 2 -4.26 -8.53 3.57
N THR A 3 -4.68 -7.51 2.83
CA THR A 3 -5.88 -6.71 3.15
C THR A 3 -7.20 -7.50 3.31
N PRO A 4 -7.41 -8.70 2.71
CA PRO A 4 -8.58 -9.53 3.01
C PRO A 4 -8.70 -9.97 4.47
N ALA A 5 -7.59 -10.13 5.19
CA ALA A 5 -7.61 -10.52 6.61
C ALA A 5 -7.99 -9.36 7.54
N LEU A 6 -8.17 -8.15 7.02
CA LEU A 6 -8.48 -6.96 7.79
C LEU A 6 -9.97 -6.62 7.72
N SER A 7 -10.46 -5.95 8.77
CA SER A 7 -11.74 -5.25 8.71
C SER A 7 -11.74 -4.24 7.55
N PHE A 8 -12.92 -3.92 7.00
CA PHE A 8 -13.02 -2.96 5.89
C PHE A 8 -12.32 -1.63 6.20
N ARG A 9 -12.55 -1.06 7.40
CA ARG A 9 -11.93 0.22 7.81
C ARG A 9 -10.40 0.13 7.85
N SER A 10 -9.87 -0.97 8.40
CA SER A 10 -8.43 -1.20 8.46
C SER A 10 -7.83 -1.41 7.06
N ALA A 11 -8.48 -2.22 6.22
CA ALA A 11 -8.07 -2.42 4.84
C ALA A 11 -8.04 -1.11 4.05
N TRP A 12 -9.07 -0.28 4.21
CA TRP A 12 -9.16 1.03 3.55
C TRP A 12 -8.03 1.97 3.99
N ALA A 13 -7.72 2.04 5.29
CA ALA A 13 -6.60 2.84 5.79
C ALA A 13 -5.25 2.36 5.21
N VAL A 14 -5.01 1.05 5.21
CA VAL A 14 -3.78 0.45 4.67
C VAL A 14 -3.64 0.70 3.17
N LEU A 15 -4.70 0.51 2.39
CA LEU A 15 -4.68 0.75 0.94
C LEU A 15 -4.52 2.24 0.61
N SER A 16 -5.13 3.13 1.38
CA SER A 16 -4.92 4.58 1.24
C SER A 16 -3.44 4.94 1.46
N ALA A 17 -2.85 4.38 2.52
CA ALA A 17 -1.42 4.57 2.81
C ALA A 17 -0.55 4.00 1.69
N ALA A 18 -0.83 2.78 1.22
CA ALA A 18 -0.10 2.15 0.12
C ALA A 18 -0.12 3.02 -1.16
N GLY A 19 -1.27 3.60 -1.51
CA GLY A 19 -1.38 4.53 -2.64
C GLY A 19 -0.54 5.80 -2.46
N ILE A 20 -0.65 6.47 -1.31
CA ILE A 20 0.09 7.72 -1.02
C ILE A 20 1.59 7.47 -0.98
N TYR A 21 2.04 6.47 -0.22
CA TYR A 21 3.47 6.14 -0.12
C TYR A 21 4.02 5.58 -1.42
N GLY A 22 3.23 4.80 -2.17
CA GLY A 22 3.61 4.34 -3.50
C GLY A 22 3.81 5.50 -4.49
N ALA A 23 2.99 6.55 -4.42
CA ALA A 23 3.18 7.74 -5.23
C ALA A 23 4.46 8.50 -4.87
N ILE A 24 4.73 8.67 -3.57
CA ILE A 24 6.00 9.27 -3.11
C ILE A 24 7.18 8.44 -3.60
N GLY A 25 7.13 7.11 -3.42
CA GLY A 25 8.20 6.19 -3.82
C GLY A 25 8.48 6.24 -5.32
N ARG A 26 7.42 6.26 -6.16
CA ARG A 26 7.59 6.43 -7.61
C ARG A 26 8.22 7.76 -7.96
N THR A 27 7.77 8.87 -7.36
CA THR A 27 8.37 10.19 -7.60
C THR A 27 9.83 10.27 -7.12
N VAL A 28 10.18 9.61 -6.00
CA VAL A 28 11.58 9.49 -5.56
C VAL A 28 12.39 8.72 -6.60
N ALA A 29 11.89 7.57 -7.07
CA ALA A 29 12.56 6.76 -8.09
C ALA A 29 12.73 7.53 -9.42
N GLU A 30 11.71 8.29 -9.83
CA GLU A 30 11.75 9.16 -11.03
C GLU A 30 12.81 10.26 -10.92
N ARG A 31 13.05 10.80 -9.71
CA ARG A 31 14.05 11.87 -9.49
C ARG A 31 15.48 11.35 -9.37
N GLY A 32 15.67 10.08 -9.05
CA GLY A 32 17.00 9.47 -8.87
C GLY A 32 17.84 10.23 -7.83
N GLU A 33 19.09 10.56 -8.17
CA GLU A 33 20.03 11.27 -7.30
C GLU A 33 19.48 12.63 -6.81
N HIS A 34 18.68 13.32 -7.63
CA HIS A 34 18.06 14.59 -7.28
C HIS A 34 16.92 14.47 -6.25
N ALA A 35 16.51 13.26 -5.88
CA ALA A 35 15.49 13.07 -4.85
C ALA A 35 15.93 13.61 -3.48
N TRP A 36 17.24 13.70 -3.24
CA TRP A 36 17.82 14.24 -2.01
C TRP A 36 17.78 15.76 -1.94
N ASP A 37 17.72 16.45 -3.09
CA ASP A 37 17.77 17.91 -3.14
C ASP A 37 16.52 18.55 -2.51
N HIS A 38 15.36 17.89 -2.64
CA HIS A 38 14.09 18.41 -2.15
C HIS A 38 13.16 17.30 -1.67
N ARG A 39 12.49 17.54 -0.54
CA ARG A 39 11.48 16.61 -0.01
C ARG A 39 10.36 16.36 -1.02
N VAL A 40 10.14 15.09 -1.35
CA VAL A 40 8.97 14.66 -2.13
C VAL A 40 7.71 14.73 -1.26
N THR A 41 6.65 15.34 -1.80
CA THR A 41 5.37 15.51 -1.12
C THR A 41 4.22 15.21 -2.06
N THR A 42 3.10 14.75 -1.52
CA THR A 42 1.81 14.73 -2.20
C THR A 42 0.92 15.87 -1.70
N SER A 43 0.19 16.52 -2.60
CA SER A 43 -0.82 17.52 -2.25
C SER A 43 -2.02 16.90 -1.52
N ALA A 44 -2.83 17.74 -0.87
CA ALA A 44 -4.07 17.28 -0.22
C ALA A 44 -5.04 16.63 -1.22
N TRP A 45 -5.17 17.19 -2.42
CA TRP A 45 -6.02 16.63 -3.48
C TRP A 45 -5.55 15.28 -3.97
N GLN A 46 -4.23 15.08 -4.12
CA GLN A 46 -3.68 13.77 -4.45
C GLN A 46 -4.01 12.74 -3.36
N LYS A 47 -3.85 13.11 -2.08
CA LYS A 47 -4.24 12.24 -0.96
C LYS A 47 -5.72 11.85 -0.99
N LEU A 48 -6.61 12.81 -1.26
CA LEU A 48 -8.05 12.54 -1.40
C LEU A 48 -8.35 11.56 -2.54
N GLY A 49 -7.67 11.71 -3.69
CA GLY A 49 -7.77 10.76 -4.79
C GLY A 49 -7.37 9.34 -4.40
N PHE A 50 -6.27 9.18 -3.65
CA PHE A 50 -5.87 7.87 -3.13
C PHE A 50 -6.87 7.31 -2.12
N ILE A 51 -7.41 8.14 -1.21
CA ILE A 51 -8.41 7.72 -0.23
C ILE A 51 -9.68 7.22 -0.93
N ALA A 52 -10.15 7.94 -1.95
CA ALA A 52 -11.33 7.56 -2.73
C ALA A 52 -11.09 6.26 -3.52
N THR A 53 -9.92 6.12 -4.15
CA THR A 53 -9.54 4.90 -4.89
C THR A 53 -9.46 3.70 -3.95
N ALA A 54 -8.82 3.88 -2.79
CA ALA A 54 -8.66 2.83 -1.79
C ALA A 54 -9.98 2.36 -1.19
N ALA A 55 -11.04 3.20 -1.17
CA ALA A 55 -12.36 2.77 -0.73
C ALA A 55 -12.94 1.70 -1.69
N ARG A 56 -12.80 1.92 -3.00
CA ARG A 56 -13.20 0.93 -4.02
C ARG A 56 -12.37 -0.35 -3.93
N GLU A 57 -11.06 -0.22 -3.74
CA GLU A 57 -10.17 -1.37 -3.59
C GLU A 57 -10.49 -2.17 -2.33
N ALA A 58 -10.75 -1.50 -1.20
CA ALA A 58 -11.12 -2.15 0.05
C ALA A 58 -12.46 -2.88 -0.08
N ALA A 59 -13.42 -2.33 -0.82
CA ALA A 59 -14.70 -2.99 -1.09
C ALA A 59 -14.51 -4.24 -1.97
N ALA A 60 -13.60 -4.19 -2.93
CA ALA A 60 -13.32 -5.30 -3.85
C ALA A 60 -12.15 -6.20 -3.41
N ARG A 61 -11.65 -6.07 -2.17
CA ARG A 61 -10.36 -6.65 -1.73
C ARG A 61 -10.26 -8.17 -1.87
N GLU A 62 -11.34 -8.91 -1.60
CA GLU A 62 -11.35 -10.37 -1.74
C GLU A 62 -11.11 -10.82 -3.19
N ARG A 63 -11.53 -10.00 -4.16
CA ARG A 63 -11.31 -10.25 -5.60
C ARG A 63 -9.96 -9.71 -6.08
N LEU A 64 -9.57 -8.51 -5.66
CA LEU A 64 -8.37 -7.83 -6.14
C LEU A 64 -7.08 -8.37 -5.52
N TYR A 65 -7.15 -8.87 -4.29
CA TYR A 65 -6.00 -9.33 -3.52
C TYR A 65 -6.26 -10.75 -2.99
N PRO A 66 -6.27 -11.77 -3.87
CA PRO A 66 -6.61 -13.12 -3.46
C PRO A 66 -5.65 -13.64 -2.39
N ARG A 67 -6.16 -14.49 -1.50
CA ARG A 67 -5.38 -15.10 -0.43
C ARG A 67 -4.41 -16.10 -1.03
N MET A 68 -3.13 -15.74 -1.01
CA MET A 68 -2.06 -16.63 -1.43
C MET A 68 -1.48 -17.37 -0.22
N PRO A 69 -1.24 -18.68 -0.33
CA PRO A 69 -0.46 -19.42 0.67
C PRO A 69 0.89 -18.75 0.88
N ARG A 70 1.38 -18.77 2.12
CA ARG A 70 2.76 -18.32 2.40
C ARG A 70 3.72 -19.24 1.66
N ASP A 71 4.68 -18.65 0.96
CA ASP A 71 5.75 -19.39 0.31
C ASP A 71 6.53 -20.25 1.33
N PRO A 72 6.65 -21.57 1.11
CA PRO A 72 7.30 -22.49 2.06
C PRO A 72 8.80 -22.22 2.24
N ASP A 73 9.46 -21.57 1.29
CA ASP A 73 10.90 -21.27 1.36
C ASP A 73 11.18 -20.04 2.24
N LEU A 74 10.13 -19.28 2.59
CA LEU A 74 10.28 -18.15 3.50
C LEU A 74 10.59 -18.63 4.91
N TRP A 75 11.57 -17.99 5.54
CA TRP A 75 11.92 -18.22 6.93
C TRP A 75 10.69 -18.28 7.83
N THR A 76 10.63 -19.31 8.67
CA THR A 76 9.63 -19.47 9.72
C THR A 76 10.31 -19.42 11.08
N ARG A 77 9.70 -18.68 12.01
CA ARG A 77 10.21 -18.59 13.38
C ARG A 77 10.17 -19.99 14.02
N PRO A 78 11.28 -20.50 14.59
CA PRO A 78 11.27 -21.74 15.35
C PRO A 78 10.26 -21.66 16.50
N LYS A 79 9.43 -22.69 16.65
CA LYS A 79 8.55 -22.82 17.81
C LYS A 79 9.39 -23.37 18.98
N PRO A 80 9.24 -22.83 20.20
CA PRO A 80 9.87 -23.40 21.39
C PRO A 80 9.33 -24.80 21.70
#